data_AF-A0A7I7NPA3-F1
#
_entry.id   AF-A0A7I7NPA3-F1
#
_cell.length_a   1.000
_cell.length_b   1.000
_cell.length_c   1.000
_cell.angle_alpha   90.00
_cell.angle_beta   90.00
_cell.angle_gamma   90.00
#
_symmetry.space_group_name_H-M   'P 1'
#
loop_
_entity.id
_entity.type
_entity.pdbx_description
1 polymer ?
#
loop_
_entity_poly.entity_id
_entity_poly.type
_entity_poly.pdbx_seq_one_letter_code
_entity_poly.pdbx_strand_id
1 'polypeptide(L)'
;MSPGSPPATGGLIALSGLRLLAGLIWLYNVVWKVPPDFGERSRGGLYHFTHLAVEHPVFKPFSWAVEHLVLPNFTAFGWAVLVTESALAVLLLTGTAVRLAALIGIGQSLAIGLSVAESPGEWPWSYAMLLGIHVVLLLTPCARYAAVDAVRAARTPVAGRRLLGGWGIVLGLIGLIGVWRSLASGKPANVGIRPLEFSLGDYNVRGALLLIGIALPMLAATQVRVLAIAAAAVAVVAAISIYAQVGRASVWLGGTNTTAAIFVCAAVVGLAAGSRMTRVKGA
;
A
#
# COMPACT_ATOMS: atom_id res chain seq x y z
N MET A 1 -6.82 -26.38 -34.65
CA MET A 1 -7.59 -26.10 -33.42
C MET A 1 -7.12 -24.76 -32.87
N SER A 2 -7.95 -23.72 -32.86
CA SER A 2 -7.58 -22.47 -32.18
C SER A 2 -7.55 -22.72 -30.68
N PRO A 3 -6.53 -22.27 -29.93
CA PRO A 3 -6.55 -22.36 -28.48
C PRO A 3 -7.81 -21.65 -27.97
N GLY A 4 -8.62 -22.35 -27.18
CA GLY A 4 -9.82 -21.78 -26.57
C GLY A 4 -9.43 -20.56 -25.73
N SER A 5 -10.21 -19.49 -25.83
CA SER A 5 -9.98 -18.30 -25.01
C SER A 5 -9.91 -18.73 -23.54
N PRO A 6 -8.90 -18.29 -22.76
CA PRO A 6 -8.83 -18.62 -21.35
C PRO A 6 -10.15 -18.20 -20.66
N PRO A 7 -10.60 -18.94 -19.62
CA PRO A 7 -11.81 -18.58 -18.91
C PRO A 7 -11.74 -17.11 -18.47
N ALA A 8 -12.80 -16.33 -18.67
CA ALA A 8 -12.84 -14.91 -18.32
C ALA A 8 -12.35 -14.63 -16.87
N THR A 9 -12.54 -15.61 -15.97
CA THR A 9 -12.06 -15.59 -14.59
C THR A 9 -10.54 -15.66 -14.46
N GLY A 10 -9.84 -16.46 -15.28
CA GLY A 10 -8.38 -16.60 -15.23
C GLY A 10 -7.65 -15.31 -15.56
N GLY A 11 -8.12 -14.60 -16.60
CA GLY A 11 -7.60 -13.27 -16.96
C GLY A 11 -7.81 -12.24 -15.84
N LEU A 12 -8.98 -12.24 -15.19
CA LEU A 12 -9.25 -11.33 -14.07
C LEU A 12 -8.40 -11.62 -12.83
N ILE A 13 -8.10 -12.91 -12.56
CA ILE A 13 -7.20 -13.30 -11.48
C ILE A 13 -5.78 -12.79 -11.76
N ALA A 14 -5.27 -13.00 -12.98
CA ALA A 14 -3.93 -12.53 -13.37
C ALA A 14 -3.82 -10.99 -13.26
N LEU A 15 -4.82 -10.26 -13.73
CA LEU A 15 -4.87 -8.80 -13.61
C LEU A 15 -4.97 -8.33 -12.15
N SER A 16 -5.69 -9.07 -11.30
CA SER A 16 -5.73 -8.79 -9.86
C SER A 16 -4.37 -9.06 -9.21
N GLY A 17 -3.68 -10.13 -9.63
CA GLY A 17 -2.32 -10.43 -9.21
C GLY A 17 -1.35 -9.30 -9.57
N LEU A 18 -1.39 -8.81 -10.80
CA LEU A 18 -0.58 -7.67 -11.24
C LEU A 18 -0.86 -6.41 -10.39
N ARG A 19 -2.13 -6.13 -10.11
CA ARG A 19 -2.54 -5.01 -9.24
C ARG A 19 -1.97 -5.14 -7.84
N LEU A 20 -2.03 -6.35 -7.25
CA LEU A 20 -1.47 -6.62 -5.93
C LEU A 20 0.05 -6.47 -5.92
N LEU A 21 0.74 -6.99 -6.94
CA LEU A 21 2.19 -6.82 -7.09
C LEU A 21 2.58 -5.34 -7.18
N ALA A 22 1.87 -4.54 -7.99
CA ALA A 22 2.08 -3.10 -8.06
C ALA A 22 1.88 -2.43 -6.68
N GLY A 23 0.81 -2.80 -5.97
CA GLY A 23 0.55 -2.31 -4.61
C GLY A 23 1.66 -2.67 -3.62
N LEU A 24 2.23 -3.88 -3.72
CA LEU A 24 3.35 -4.33 -2.88
C LEU A 24 4.65 -3.57 -3.19
N ILE A 25 4.91 -3.25 -4.47
CA ILE A 25 6.06 -2.42 -4.86
C ILE A 25 5.95 -1.04 -4.21
N TRP A 26 4.78 -0.39 -4.29
CA TRP A 26 4.58 0.91 -3.63
C TRP A 26 4.64 0.82 -2.11
N LEU A 27 4.12 -0.27 -1.53
CA LEU A 27 4.21 -0.51 -0.10
C LEU A 27 5.67 -0.62 0.37
N TYR A 28 6.53 -1.23 -0.44
CA TYR A 28 7.97 -1.30 -0.18
C TYR A 28 8.64 0.06 -0.35
N ASN A 29 8.27 0.83 -1.38
CA ASN A 29 8.79 2.17 -1.60
C ASN A 29 8.59 3.07 -0.38
N VAL A 30 7.47 2.95 0.32
CA VAL A 30 7.14 3.74 1.52
C VAL A 30 8.08 3.48 2.71
N VAL A 31 8.75 2.32 2.78
CA VAL A 31 9.49 1.87 3.98
C VAL A 31 10.67 2.78 4.32
N TRP A 32 11.28 3.41 3.31
CA TRP A 32 12.50 4.20 3.45
C TRP A 32 12.28 5.72 3.42
N LYS A 33 11.01 6.17 3.31
CA LYS A 33 10.63 7.58 3.43
C LYS A 33 10.35 7.92 4.89
N VAL A 34 11.44 8.11 5.65
CA VAL A 34 11.39 8.28 7.10
C VAL A 34 11.32 9.77 7.46
N PRO A 35 10.21 10.27 8.03
CA PRO A 35 10.13 11.64 8.54
C PRO A 35 10.95 11.83 9.83
N PRO A 36 11.24 13.08 10.25
CA PRO A 36 10.66 14.32 9.73
C PRO A 36 11.41 14.96 8.54
N ASP A 37 12.69 14.67 8.36
CA ASP A 37 13.55 15.37 7.38
C ASP A 37 13.88 14.53 6.13
N PHE A 38 13.36 13.30 6.03
CA PHE A 38 13.46 12.45 4.84
C PHE A 38 14.89 12.23 4.31
N GLY A 39 15.89 12.33 5.20
CA GLY A 39 17.31 12.16 4.88
C GLY A 39 18.04 13.45 4.52
N GLU A 40 17.43 14.63 4.66
CA GLU A 40 18.06 15.92 4.37
C GLU A 40 19.32 16.17 5.21
N ARG A 41 19.26 15.94 6.54
CA ARG A 41 20.42 16.15 7.43
C ARG A 41 21.58 15.19 7.11
N SER A 42 21.27 13.95 6.74
CA SER A 42 22.26 12.91 6.44
C SER A 42 22.68 12.90 4.96
N ARG A 43 22.07 13.74 4.11
CA ARG A 43 22.18 13.68 2.65
C ARG A 43 21.92 12.28 2.08
N GLY A 44 20.98 11.57 2.68
CA GLY A 44 20.60 10.21 2.31
C GLY A 44 19.11 10.11 1.97
N GLY A 45 18.59 8.89 1.91
CA GLY A 45 17.15 8.64 1.78
C GLY A 45 16.52 9.37 0.59
N LEU A 46 15.31 9.91 0.76
CA LEU A 46 14.57 10.57 -0.32
C LEU A 46 15.29 11.82 -0.81
N TYR A 47 16.00 12.52 0.09
CA TYR A 47 16.74 13.73 -0.24
C TYR A 47 17.82 13.44 -1.28
N HIS A 48 18.61 12.38 -1.07
CA HIS A 48 19.63 11.95 -2.01
C HIS A 48 19.07 11.70 -3.42
N PHE A 49 18.05 10.84 -3.53
CA PHE A 49 17.45 10.52 -4.84
C PHE A 49 16.77 11.72 -5.52
N THR A 50 16.28 12.67 -4.74
CA THR A 50 15.71 13.92 -5.29
C THR A 50 16.83 14.81 -5.87
N HIS A 51 18.00 14.83 -5.23
CA HIS A 51 19.15 15.61 -5.69
C HIS A 51 19.75 15.06 -7.00
N LEU A 52 19.66 13.74 -7.22
CA LEU A 52 20.10 13.11 -8.48
C LEU A 52 19.38 13.68 -9.72
N ALA A 53 18.15 14.19 -9.57
CA ALA A 53 17.44 14.84 -10.67
C ALA A 53 18.15 16.09 -11.19
N VAL A 54 18.94 16.75 -10.34
CA VAL A 54 19.72 17.96 -10.66
C VAL A 54 21.14 17.58 -11.09
N GLU A 55 21.75 16.60 -10.43
CA GLU A 55 23.12 16.12 -10.72
C GLU A 55 23.20 15.38 -12.07
N HIS A 56 22.16 14.60 -12.41
CA HIS A 56 22.07 13.78 -13.60
C HIS A 56 20.75 14.05 -14.36
N PRO A 57 20.61 15.23 -14.98
CA PRO A 57 19.34 15.70 -15.52
C PRO A 57 18.90 14.89 -16.75
N VAL A 58 17.82 14.12 -16.61
CA VAL A 58 17.15 13.42 -17.73
C VAL A 58 16.40 14.42 -18.62
N PHE A 59 15.68 15.37 -18.00
CA PHE A 59 14.90 16.39 -18.68
C PHE A 59 15.03 17.73 -17.95
N LYS A 60 15.75 18.68 -18.57
CA LYS A 60 16.16 19.95 -17.91
C LYS A 60 15.01 20.75 -17.27
N PRO A 61 13.81 20.88 -17.88
CA PRO A 61 12.70 21.57 -17.22
C PRO A 61 12.23 20.89 -15.93
N PHE A 62 12.29 19.55 -15.86
CA PHE A 62 11.98 18.82 -14.63
C PHE A 62 13.05 19.09 -13.56
N SER A 63 14.34 19.01 -13.92
CA SER A 63 15.45 19.31 -13.01
C SER A 63 15.37 20.75 -12.47
N TRP A 64 15.02 21.72 -13.33
CA TRP A 64 14.81 23.11 -12.90
C TRP A 64 13.69 23.21 -11.86
N ALA A 65 12.56 22.54 -12.08
CA ALA A 65 11.46 22.52 -11.12
C ALA A 65 11.85 21.82 -9.81
N VAL A 66 12.64 20.75 -9.88
CA VAL A 66 13.17 20.09 -8.69
C VAL A 66 14.07 21.03 -7.90
N GLU A 67 15.03 21.68 -8.56
CA GLU A 67 15.99 22.60 -7.94
C GLU A 67 15.33 23.82 -7.31
N HIS A 68 14.32 24.41 -7.96
CA HIS A 68 13.76 25.70 -7.55
C HIS A 68 12.44 25.59 -6.77
N LEU A 69 11.69 24.50 -6.92
CA LEU A 69 10.39 24.33 -6.27
C LEU A 69 10.42 23.21 -5.22
N VAL A 70 11.07 22.09 -5.52
CA VAL A 70 11.07 20.90 -4.66
C VAL A 70 12.11 21.01 -3.56
N LEU A 71 13.39 21.17 -3.90
CA LEU A 71 14.49 21.20 -2.91
C LEU A 71 14.34 22.32 -1.87
N PRO A 72 13.90 23.55 -2.21
CA PRO A 72 13.69 24.60 -1.21
C PRO A 72 12.52 24.30 -0.26
N ASN A 73 11.59 23.43 -0.66
CA ASN A 73 10.42 23.04 0.12
C ASN A 73 10.45 21.53 0.46
N PHE A 74 11.65 20.97 0.63
CA PHE A 74 11.87 19.53 0.59
C PHE A 74 11.06 18.74 1.63
N THR A 75 10.95 19.24 2.87
CA THR A 75 10.16 18.57 3.91
C THR A 75 8.69 18.42 3.51
N ALA A 76 8.08 19.45 2.91
CA ALA A 76 6.69 19.39 2.44
C ALA A 76 6.53 18.41 1.28
N PHE A 77 7.49 18.39 0.35
CA PHE A 77 7.56 17.40 -0.73
C PHE A 77 7.67 15.97 -0.19
N GLY A 78 8.55 15.73 0.80
CA GLY A 78 8.73 14.41 1.41
C GLY A 78 7.43 13.87 2.02
N TRP A 79 6.67 14.72 2.71
CA TRP A 79 5.33 14.35 3.20
C TRP A 79 4.35 14.07 2.06
N ALA A 80 4.33 14.90 1.02
CA ALA A 80 3.48 14.69 -0.14
C ALA A 80 3.76 13.35 -0.83
N VAL A 81 5.04 12.99 -1.03
CA VAL A 81 5.47 11.69 -1.58
C VAL A 81 5.05 10.56 -0.65
N LEU A 82 5.34 10.65 0.65
CA LEU A 82 4.99 9.60 1.60
C LEU A 82 3.48 9.32 1.63
N VAL A 83 2.65 10.36 1.66
CA VAL A 83 1.19 10.24 1.64
C VAL A 83 0.72 9.66 0.31
N THR A 84 1.27 10.14 -0.81
CA THR A 84 0.89 9.68 -2.15
C THR A 84 1.23 8.20 -2.36
N GLU A 85 2.46 7.79 -2.04
CA GLU A 85 2.89 6.40 -2.17
C GLU A 85 2.14 5.47 -1.20
N SER A 86 1.86 5.93 0.02
CA SER A 86 1.04 5.17 0.99
C SER A 86 -0.40 4.99 0.48
N ALA A 87 -1.01 6.05 -0.04
CA ALA A 87 -2.33 5.98 -0.65
C ALA A 87 -2.33 5.04 -1.86
N LEU A 88 -1.31 5.13 -2.71
CA LEU A 88 -1.16 4.30 -3.89
C LEU A 88 -1.08 2.81 -3.53
N ALA A 89 -0.26 2.45 -2.53
CA ALA A 89 -0.20 1.10 -1.98
C ALA A 89 -1.57 0.62 -1.48
N VAL A 90 -2.27 1.42 -0.67
CA VAL A 90 -3.60 1.06 -0.13
C VAL A 90 -4.63 0.88 -1.24
N LEU A 91 -4.71 1.81 -2.19
CA LEU A 91 -5.68 1.77 -3.28
C LEU A 91 -5.46 0.54 -4.17
N LEU A 92 -4.21 0.22 -4.51
CA LEU A 92 -3.88 -0.93 -5.34
C LEU A 92 -4.08 -2.26 -4.61
N LEU A 93 -3.62 -2.38 -3.35
CA LEU A 93 -3.78 -3.61 -2.57
C LEU A 93 -5.27 -3.95 -2.34
N THR A 94 -6.06 -2.95 -1.95
CA THR A 94 -7.50 -3.14 -1.69
C THR A 94 -8.34 -3.19 -2.97
N GLY A 95 -7.81 -2.76 -4.11
CA GLY A 95 -8.56 -2.60 -5.35
C GLY A 95 -9.61 -1.49 -5.26
N THR A 96 -9.26 -0.37 -4.63
CA THR A 96 -10.10 0.82 -4.48
C THR A 96 -9.66 1.89 -5.48
N ALA A 97 -10.59 2.45 -6.25
CA ALA A 97 -10.34 3.51 -7.23
C ALA A 97 -9.12 3.23 -8.13
N VAL A 98 -9.01 1.99 -8.65
CA VAL A 98 -7.76 1.49 -9.27
C VAL A 98 -7.31 2.32 -10.47
N ARG A 99 -8.23 2.90 -11.23
CA ARG A 99 -7.89 3.80 -12.35
C ARG A 99 -7.24 5.10 -11.87
N LEU A 100 -7.74 5.69 -10.78
CA LEU A 100 -7.12 6.86 -10.18
C LEU A 100 -5.73 6.50 -9.63
N ALA A 101 -5.62 5.37 -8.94
CA ALA A 101 -4.35 4.84 -8.47
C ALA A 101 -3.36 4.65 -9.64
N ALA A 102 -3.83 4.11 -10.78
CA ALA A 102 -3.01 3.95 -11.97
C ALA A 102 -2.51 5.29 -12.54
N LEU A 103 -3.35 6.32 -12.59
CA LEU A 103 -2.93 7.66 -13.03
C LEU A 103 -1.88 8.28 -12.09
N ILE A 104 -2.09 8.16 -10.78
CA ILE A 104 -1.12 8.63 -9.78
C ILE A 104 0.19 7.86 -9.93
N GLY A 105 0.12 6.53 -10.07
CA GLY A 105 1.29 5.68 -10.25
C GLY A 105 2.06 5.95 -11.54
N ILE A 106 1.39 6.32 -12.64
CA ILE A 106 2.03 6.84 -13.85
C ILE A 106 2.83 8.10 -13.51
N GLY A 107 2.21 9.08 -12.86
CA GLY A 107 2.86 10.32 -12.46
C GLY A 107 4.07 10.09 -11.55
N GLN A 108 3.94 9.23 -10.53
CA GLN A 108 5.04 8.89 -9.63
C GLN A 108 6.16 8.11 -10.34
N SER A 109 5.82 7.18 -11.23
CA SER A 109 6.83 6.42 -12.01
C SER A 109 7.63 7.34 -12.92
N LEU A 110 6.98 8.33 -13.55
CA LEU A 110 7.65 9.35 -14.35
C LEU A 110 8.54 10.25 -13.48
N ALA A 111 8.06 10.72 -12.34
CA ALA A 111 8.84 11.56 -11.44
C ALA A 111 10.09 10.82 -10.93
N ILE A 112 9.98 9.55 -10.54
CA ILE A 112 11.11 8.71 -10.14
C ILE A 112 12.07 8.54 -11.32
N GLY A 113 11.57 8.09 -12.48
CA GLY A 113 12.41 7.87 -13.66
C GLY A 113 13.16 9.13 -14.10
N LEU A 114 12.51 10.29 -14.13
CA LEU A 114 13.15 11.57 -14.45
C LEU A 114 14.16 12.03 -13.40
N SER A 115 14.09 11.50 -12.17
CA SER A 115 15.03 11.85 -11.10
C SER A 115 16.31 11.04 -11.16
N VAL A 116 16.27 9.79 -11.67
CA VAL A 116 17.40 8.86 -11.47
C VAL A 116 17.82 8.07 -12.71
N ALA A 117 17.10 8.14 -13.84
CA ALA A 117 17.41 7.30 -15.01
C ALA A 117 18.80 7.54 -15.62
N GLU A 118 19.35 8.75 -15.52
CA GLU A 118 20.73 9.04 -15.98
C GLU A 118 21.77 8.94 -14.85
N SER A 119 21.36 8.53 -13.64
CA SER A 119 22.26 8.37 -12.51
C SER A 119 23.12 7.11 -12.67
N PRO A 120 24.43 7.16 -12.34
CA PRO A 120 25.29 5.98 -12.35
C PRO A 120 24.75 4.84 -11.49
N GLY A 121 24.76 3.62 -12.04
CA GLY A 121 24.33 2.40 -11.33
C GLY A 121 22.83 2.13 -11.31
N GLU A 122 22.01 3.07 -11.80
CA GLU A 122 20.56 2.87 -11.92
C GLU A 122 20.20 2.10 -13.21
N TRP A 123 19.04 1.43 -13.17
CA TRP A 123 18.51 0.69 -14.33
C TRP A 123 17.21 1.33 -14.84
N PRO A 124 17.25 2.15 -15.92
CA PRO A 124 16.10 2.93 -16.38
C PRO A 124 14.86 2.11 -16.72
N TRP A 125 15.05 0.88 -17.19
CA TRP A 125 13.95 0.00 -17.57
C TRP A 125 13.08 -0.41 -16.38
N SER A 126 13.59 -0.34 -15.14
CA SER A 126 12.77 -0.57 -13.95
C SER A 126 11.61 0.42 -13.84
N TYR A 127 11.84 1.71 -14.14
CA TYR A 127 10.81 2.76 -14.11
C TYR A 127 9.89 2.68 -15.33
N ALA A 128 10.42 2.30 -16.49
CA ALA A 128 9.61 2.04 -17.68
C ALA A 128 8.65 0.85 -17.47
N MET A 129 9.11 -0.21 -16.81
CA MET A 129 8.28 -1.34 -16.41
C MET A 129 7.23 -0.93 -15.38
N LEU A 130 7.61 -0.15 -14.36
CA LEU A 130 6.67 0.37 -13.37
C LEU A 130 5.59 1.23 -14.04
N LEU A 131 5.97 2.11 -14.96
CA LEU A 131 5.05 2.90 -15.78
C LEU A 131 4.12 1.99 -16.60
N GLY A 132 4.67 0.99 -17.30
CA GLY A 132 3.93 0.02 -18.10
C GLY A 132 2.89 -0.76 -17.29
N ILE A 133 3.24 -1.19 -16.07
CA ILE A 133 2.31 -1.85 -15.15
C ILE A 133 1.10 -0.94 -14.89
N HIS A 134 1.30 0.34 -14.59
CA HIS A 134 0.19 1.25 -14.34
C HIS A 134 -0.64 1.54 -15.59
N VAL A 135 -0.02 1.62 -16.78
CA VAL A 135 -0.76 1.71 -18.05
C VAL A 135 -1.68 0.49 -18.24
N VAL A 136 -1.19 -0.72 -17.97
CA VAL A 136 -2.02 -1.94 -17.99
C VAL A 136 -3.15 -1.83 -16.98
N LEU A 137 -2.90 -1.43 -15.74
CA LEU A 137 -3.93 -1.29 -14.71
C LEU A 137 -4.99 -0.24 -15.07
N LEU A 138 -4.60 0.85 -15.74
CA LEU A 138 -5.51 1.91 -16.18
C LEU A 138 -6.47 1.41 -17.26
N LEU A 139 -5.97 0.63 -18.22
CA LEU A 139 -6.69 0.22 -19.43
C LEU A 139 -7.43 -1.11 -19.29
N THR A 140 -7.15 -1.91 -18.26
CA THR A 140 -7.72 -3.25 -18.07
C THR A 140 -8.71 -3.33 -16.91
N PRO A 141 -9.60 -4.35 -16.89
CA PRO A 141 -10.59 -4.54 -15.81
C PRO A 141 -10.01 -5.17 -14.52
N CYS A 142 -8.83 -4.72 -14.07
CA CYS A 142 -8.11 -5.26 -12.90
C CYS A 142 -8.80 -5.03 -11.54
N ALA A 143 -9.89 -4.25 -11.52
CA ALA A 143 -10.71 -3.95 -10.34
C ALA A 143 -12.01 -4.76 -10.27
N ARG A 144 -12.24 -5.72 -11.19
CA ARG A 144 -13.48 -6.54 -11.22
C ARG A 144 -13.43 -7.77 -10.32
N TYR A 145 -12.26 -8.14 -9.81
CA TYR A 145 -12.06 -9.30 -8.96
C TYR A 145 -11.21 -8.94 -7.73
N ALA A 146 -11.55 -9.54 -6.58
CA ALA A 146 -10.88 -9.33 -5.29
C ALA A 146 -10.59 -7.84 -5.00
N ALA A 147 -11.58 -6.97 -5.18
CA ALA A 147 -11.42 -5.52 -5.15
C ALA A 147 -12.59 -4.82 -4.47
N VAL A 148 -12.32 -3.73 -3.76
CA VAL A 148 -13.35 -2.85 -3.20
C VAL A 148 -14.25 -2.25 -4.28
N ASP A 149 -13.70 -1.90 -5.45
CA ASP A 149 -14.50 -1.39 -6.57
C ASP A 149 -15.50 -2.45 -7.07
N ALA A 150 -15.12 -3.73 -7.10
CA ALA A 150 -16.04 -4.83 -7.41
C ALA A 150 -17.13 -4.96 -6.34
N VAL A 151 -16.81 -4.79 -5.06
CA VAL A 151 -17.78 -4.78 -3.95
C VAL A 151 -18.77 -3.63 -4.10
N ARG A 152 -18.31 -2.45 -4.52
CA ARG A 152 -19.15 -1.27 -4.78
C ARG A 152 -20.03 -1.46 -6.03
N ALA A 153 -19.56 -2.18 -7.03
CA ALA A 153 -20.36 -2.52 -8.21
C ALA A 153 -21.36 -3.68 -7.96
N ALA A 154 -21.08 -4.55 -6.99
CA ALA A 154 -21.88 -5.73 -6.73
C ALA A 154 -23.30 -5.42 -6.21
N ARG A 155 -24.26 -6.21 -6.69
CA ARG A 155 -25.66 -6.19 -6.24
C ARG A 155 -25.93 -7.09 -5.03
N THR A 156 -25.06 -8.08 -4.79
CA THR A 156 -25.18 -9.03 -3.69
C THR A 156 -24.02 -8.85 -2.69
N PRO A 157 -24.19 -9.26 -1.42
CA PRO A 157 -23.12 -9.14 -0.42
C PRO A 157 -21.98 -10.15 -0.62
N VAL A 158 -22.10 -11.09 -1.57
CA VAL A 158 -21.13 -12.19 -1.78
C VAL A 158 -19.73 -11.66 -2.08
N ALA A 159 -19.59 -10.67 -2.96
CA ALA A 159 -18.30 -10.08 -3.28
C ALA A 159 -17.65 -9.42 -2.04
N GLY A 160 -18.46 -8.70 -1.24
CA GLY A 160 -18.02 -8.09 0.01
C GLY A 160 -17.54 -9.11 1.02
N ARG A 161 -18.30 -10.18 1.24
CA ARG A 161 -17.95 -11.28 2.16
C ARG A 161 -16.67 -11.99 1.74
N ARG A 162 -16.51 -12.29 0.45
CA ARG A 162 -15.29 -12.94 -0.08
C ARG A 162 -14.06 -12.06 0.08
N LEU A 163 -14.17 -10.77 -0.25
CA LEU A 163 -13.06 -9.84 -0.08
C LEU A 163 -12.68 -9.69 1.41
N LEU A 164 -13.68 -9.54 2.27
CA LEU A 164 -13.49 -9.39 3.71
C LEU A 164 -12.83 -10.63 4.32
N GLY A 165 -13.32 -11.82 3.98
CA GLY A 165 -12.74 -13.08 4.43
C GLY A 165 -11.33 -13.29 3.92
N GLY A 166 -11.07 -12.99 2.64
CA GLY A 166 -9.73 -13.06 2.05
C GLY A 166 -8.73 -12.15 2.78
N TRP A 167 -9.11 -10.90 3.06
CA TRP A 167 -8.29 -10.00 3.87
C TRP A 167 -8.15 -10.46 5.32
N GLY A 168 -9.20 -11.03 5.93
CA GLY A 168 -9.12 -11.65 7.25
C GLY A 168 -8.06 -12.75 7.32
N ILE A 169 -7.99 -13.62 6.30
CA ILE A 169 -6.93 -14.66 6.21
C ILE A 169 -5.56 -14.00 6.12
N VAL A 170 -5.38 -13.03 5.22
CA VAL A 170 -4.09 -12.34 5.03
C VAL A 170 -3.62 -11.69 6.33
N LEU A 171 -4.48 -10.92 6.99
CA LEU A 171 -4.15 -10.23 8.25
C LEU A 171 -3.86 -11.23 9.38
N GLY A 172 -4.61 -12.33 9.45
CA GLY A 172 -4.37 -13.41 10.40
C GLY A 172 -3.00 -14.04 10.21
N LEU A 173 -2.60 -14.34 8.97
CA LEU A 173 -1.28 -14.87 8.65
C LEU A 173 -0.16 -13.88 8.99
N ILE A 174 -0.31 -12.61 8.64
CA ILE A 174 0.67 -11.55 9.00
C ILE A 174 0.79 -11.47 10.53
N GLY A 175 -0.32 -11.46 11.26
CA GLY A 175 -0.34 -11.40 12.71
C GLY A 175 0.33 -12.62 13.36
N LEU A 176 0.05 -13.84 12.89
CA LEU A 176 0.68 -15.06 13.39
C LEU A 176 2.21 -15.05 13.16
N ILE A 177 2.64 -14.67 11.96
CA ILE A 177 4.07 -14.51 11.65
C ILE A 177 4.70 -13.43 12.52
N GLY A 178 4.01 -12.32 12.76
CA GLY A 178 4.45 -11.23 13.64
C GLY A 178 4.64 -11.68 15.08
N VAL A 179 3.69 -12.43 15.64
CA VAL A 179 3.80 -13.03 16.98
C VAL A 179 5.01 -13.96 17.04
N TRP A 180 5.13 -14.89 16.09
CA TRP A 180 6.24 -15.85 16.06
C TRP A 180 7.60 -15.15 15.99
N ARG A 181 7.76 -14.16 15.08
CA ARG A 181 8.99 -13.37 14.97
C ARG A 181 9.31 -12.56 16.23
N SER A 182 8.29 -11.97 16.86
CA SER A 182 8.49 -11.17 18.06
C SER A 182 8.86 -12.02 19.28
N LEU A 183 8.35 -13.25 19.37
CA LEU A 183 8.73 -14.20 20.42
C LEU A 183 10.12 -14.80 20.18
N ALA A 184 10.46 -15.11 18.93
CA ALA A 184 11.73 -15.75 18.57
C ALA A 184 12.93 -14.80 18.64
N SER A 185 12.76 -13.52 18.30
CA SER A 185 13.88 -12.59 18.17
C SER A 185 14.31 -11.91 19.47
N GLY A 186 13.45 -11.85 20.49
CA GLY A 186 13.69 -11.08 21.72
C GLY A 186 13.93 -9.57 21.51
N LYS A 187 13.86 -9.09 20.26
CA LYS A 187 14.13 -7.72 19.86
C LYS A 187 12.81 -6.95 19.78
N PRO A 188 12.76 -5.69 20.22
CA PRO A 188 11.60 -4.83 19.98
C PRO A 188 11.35 -4.72 18.48
N ALA A 189 10.09 -4.56 18.07
CA ALA A 189 9.76 -4.36 16.67
C ALA A 189 10.54 -3.18 16.11
N ASN A 190 11.22 -3.42 15.00
CA ASN A 190 12.12 -2.45 14.43
C ASN A 190 11.35 -1.20 13.99
N VAL A 191 11.92 -0.05 14.32
CA VAL A 191 11.54 1.24 13.76
C VAL A 191 12.68 1.65 12.83
N GLY A 192 12.42 1.72 11.52
CA GLY A 192 13.45 2.11 10.54
C GLY A 192 13.48 1.25 9.27
N ILE A 193 14.58 1.41 8.51
CA ILE A 193 14.79 0.82 7.19
C ILE A 193 15.47 -0.54 7.34
N ARG A 194 14.92 -1.59 6.70
CA ARG A 194 15.59 -2.89 6.56
C ARG A 194 16.21 -3.04 5.17
N PRO A 195 17.36 -3.72 5.03
CA PRO A 195 17.85 -4.14 3.72
C PRO A 195 16.95 -5.24 3.14
N LEU A 196 16.44 -5.02 1.91
CA LEU A 196 15.99 -6.05 0.95
C LEU A 196 15.18 -7.25 1.48
N GLU A 197 14.27 -7.03 2.43
CA GLU A 197 13.27 -8.02 2.85
C GLU A 197 11.88 -7.60 2.41
N PHE A 198 11.17 -8.48 1.69
CA PHE A 198 9.73 -8.33 1.47
C PHE A 198 9.02 -8.24 2.83
N SER A 199 8.49 -7.06 3.15
CA SER A 199 7.87 -6.79 4.45
C SER A 199 6.44 -6.27 4.28
N LEU A 200 5.50 -6.93 4.94
CA LEU A 200 4.11 -6.48 5.11
C LEU A 200 3.94 -5.70 6.42
N GLY A 201 5.03 -5.08 6.89
CA GLY A 201 5.12 -4.33 8.13
C GLY A 201 5.92 -5.09 9.18
N ASP A 202 6.47 -4.32 10.11
CA ASP A 202 7.03 -4.84 11.35
C ASP A 202 6.03 -4.63 12.48
N TYR A 203 5.87 -5.64 13.34
CA TYR A 203 4.89 -5.64 14.42
C TYR A 203 5.56 -6.13 15.68
N ASN A 204 5.29 -5.48 16.81
CA ASN A 204 5.60 -6.08 18.10
C ASN A 204 4.47 -7.05 18.47
N VAL A 205 4.60 -7.79 19.59
CA VAL A 205 3.55 -8.70 20.06
C VAL A 205 2.17 -8.02 20.10
N ARG A 206 2.09 -6.75 20.54
CA ARG A 206 0.81 -6.02 20.66
C ARG A 206 0.21 -5.73 19.29
N GLY A 207 0.98 -5.20 18.35
CA GLY A 207 0.53 -4.94 16.98
C GLY A 207 0.14 -6.23 16.24
N ALA A 208 0.87 -7.31 16.47
CA ALA A 208 0.59 -8.61 15.86
C ALA A 208 -0.69 -9.25 16.43
N LEU A 209 -0.89 -9.19 17.75
CA LEU A 209 -2.15 -9.60 18.39
C LEU A 209 -3.33 -8.73 17.94
N LEU A 210 -3.13 -7.43 17.77
CA LEU A 210 -4.16 -6.53 17.25
C LEU A 210 -4.57 -6.89 15.82
N LEU A 211 -3.63 -7.24 14.95
CA LEU A 211 -3.93 -7.76 13.61
C LEU A 211 -4.80 -9.02 13.66
N ILE A 212 -4.47 -9.97 14.55
CA ILE A 212 -5.29 -11.17 14.75
C ILE A 212 -6.69 -10.78 15.26
N GLY A 213 -6.76 -9.85 16.22
CA GLY A 213 -8.00 -9.32 16.76
C GLY A 213 -8.88 -8.60 15.73
N ILE A 214 -8.30 -8.06 14.66
CA ILE A 214 -9.02 -7.49 13.51
C ILE A 214 -9.39 -8.60 12.49
N ALA A 215 -8.50 -9.56 12.27
CA ALA A 215 -8.70 -10.67 11.34
C ALA A 215 -9.89 -11.55 11.73
N LEU A 216 -10.01 -11.93 13.00
CA LEU A 216 -11.09 -12.77 13.51
C LEU A 216 -12.50 -12.21 13.22
N PRO A 217 -12.84 -10.95 13.57
CA PRO A 217 -14.13 -10.38 13.22
C PRO A 217 -14.32 -10.22 11.71
N MET A 218 -13.27 -9.97 10.91
CA MET A 218 -13.39 -9.96 9.45
C MET A 218 -13.74 -11.34 8.87
N LEU A 219 -13.18 -12.42 9.43
CA LEU A 219 -13.53 -13.80 9.06
C LEU A 219 -14.94 -14.18 9.52
N ALA A 220 -15.34 -13.76 10.72
CA ALA A 220 -16.64 -14.06 11.32
C ALA A 220 -17.78 -13.19 10.76
N ALA A 221 -17.49 -12.05 10.12
CA ALA A 221 -18.46 -11.09 9.58
C ALA A 221 -19.21 -11.58 8.33
N THR A 222 -19.49 -12.88 8.21
CA THR A 222 -20.25 -13.42 7.07
C THR A 222 -21.71 -12.97 7.09
N GLN A 223 -22.27 -12.62 8.26
CA GLN A 223 -23.67 -12.17 8.40
C GLN A 223 -23.84 -10.90 9.26
N VAL A 224 -22.81 -10.48 10.01
CA VAL A 224 -22.93 -9.42 11.03
C VAL A 224 -22.16 -8.18 10.60
N ARG A 225 -22.86 -7.17 10.05
CA ARG A 225 -22.26 -5.89 9.61
C ARG A 225 -21.46 -5.19 10.71
N VAL A 226 -21.93 -5.27 11.95
CA VAL A 226 -21.31 -4.60 13.10
C VAL A 226 -19.87 -5.07 13.31
N LEU A 227 -19.58 -6.37 13.10
CA LEU A 227 -18.23 -6.91 13.22
C LEU A 227 -17.28 -6.32 12.17
N ALA A 228 -17.73 -6.15 10.92
CA ALA A 228 -16.93 -5.55 9.86
C ALA A 228 -16.61 -4.07 10.13
N ILE A 229 -17.59 -3.31 10.65
CA ILE A 229 -17.40 -1.90 11.00
C ILE A 229 -16.51 -1.74 12.23
N ALA A 230 -16.71 -2.56 13.26
CA ALA A 230 -15.89 -2.53 14.46
C ALA A 230 -14.42 -2.86 14.12
N ALA A 231 -14.18 -3.91 13.33
CA ALA A 231 -12.84 -4.24 12.84
C ALA A 231 -12.19 -3.07 12.08
N ALA A 232 -12.96 -2.40 11.22
CA ALA A 232 -12.47 -1.25 10.49
C ALA A 232 -12.16 -0.05 11.39
N ALA A 233 -13.00 0.24 12.38
CA ALA A 233 -12.78 1.33 13.33
C ALA A 233 -11.50 1.10 14.15
N VAL A 234 -11.29 -0.13 14.64
CA VAL A 234 -10.07 -0.52 15.34
C VAL A 234 -8.85 -0.36 14.43
N ALA A 235 -8.95 -0.77 13.16
CA ALA A 235 -7.87 -0.62 12.20
C ALA A 235 -7.53 0.85 11.90
N VAL A 236 -8.53 1.74 11.81
CA VAL A 236 -8.32 3.20 11.66
C VAL A 236 -7.55 3.75 12.86
N VAL A 237 -7.99 3.42 14.08
CA VAL A 237 -7.32 3.89 15.30
C VAL A 237 -5.87 3.38 15.35
N ALA A 238 -5.63 2.12 14.99
CA ALA A 238 -4.29 1.55 14.90
C ALA A 238 -3.41 2.33 13.91
N ALA A 239 -3.90 2.57 12.69
CA ALA A 239 -3.18 3.32 11.67
C ALA A 239 -2.86 4.76 12.11
N ILE A 240 -3.83 5.49 12.66
CA ILE A 240 -3.65 6.85 13.16
C ILE A 240 -2.61 6.86 14.29
N SER A 241 -2.68 5.90 15.21
CA SER A 241 -1.72 5.81 16.32
C SER A 241 -0.28 5.63 15.81
N ILE A 242 -0.08 4.82 14.77
CA ILE A 242 1.24 4.61 14.17
C ILE A 242 1.69 5.88 13.45
N TYR A 243 0.84 6.47 12.60
CA TYR A 243 1.16 7.71 11.87
C TYR A 243 1.52 8.87 12.79
N ALA A 244 0.86 9.01 13.94
CA ALA A 244 1.18 10.01 14.97
C ALA A 244 2.52 9.77 15.70
N GLN A 245 3.09 8.57 15.56
CA GLN A 245 4.34 8.15 16.18
C GLN A 245 5.48 7.93 15.17
N VAL A 246 5.26 8.16 13.86
CA VAL A 246 6.30 7.97 12.84
C VAL A 246 7.46 8.95 13.10
N GLY A 247 8.70 8.45 12.99
CA GLY A 247 9.91 9.20 13.27
C GLY A 247 10.35 9.19 14.74
N ARG A 248 9.58 8.57 15.64
CA ARG A 248 10.00 8.34 17.04
C ARG A 248 10.90 7.11 17.14
N ALA A 249 11.71 7.04 18.20
CA ALA A 249 12.57 5.88 18.48
C ALA A 249 11.80 4.59 18.80
N SER A 250 10.51 4.70 19.17
CA SER A 250 9.64 3.56 19.47
C SER A 250 8.20 3.86 19.07
N VAL A 251 7.53 2.87 18.48
CA VAL A 251 6.10 2.91 18.16
C VAL A 251 5.36 1.90 19.03
N TRP A 252 4.25 2.31 19.66
CA TRP A 252 3.53 1.48 20.63
C TRP A 252 3.05 0.12 20.10
N LEU A 253 2.53 0.08 18.86
CA LEU A 253 2.14 -1.16 18.16
C LEU A 253 3.30 -1.81 17.39
N GLY A 254 4.48 -1.18 17.44
CA GLY A 254 5.58 -1.48 16.56
C GLY A 254 5.33 -1.00 15.13
N GLY A 255 6.38 -1.03 14.33
CA GLY A 255 6.27 -0.90 12.88
C GLY A 255 6.60 0.45 12.28
N THR A 256 6.35 0.51 10.98
CA THR A 256 6.72 1.62 10.10
C THR A 256 5.50 2.12 9.33
N ASN A 257 5.71 3.02 8.38
CA ASN A 257 4.68 3.47 7.44
C ASN A 257 3.97 2.30 6.73
N THR A 258 4.69 1.21 6.45
CA THR A 258 4.13 -0.03 5.87
C THR A 258 3.10 -0.68 6.79
N THR A 259 3.40 -0.77 8.09
CA THR A 259 2.49 -1.32 9.11
C THR A 259 1.19 -0.50 9.17
N ALA A 260 1.31 0.84 9.16
CA ALA A 260 0.15 1.72 9.12
C ALA A 260 -0.71 1.49 7.86
N ALA A 261 -0.08 1.39 6.68
CA ALA A 261 -0.78 1.15 5.42
C ALA A 261 -1.56 -0.18 5.40
N ILE A 262 -1.06 -1.24 6.04
CA ILE A 262 -1.80 -2.51 6.18
C ILE A 262 -3.05 -2.34 7.05
N PHE A 263 -2.96 -1.61 8.16
CA PHE A 263 -4.15 -1.28 8.96
C PHE A 263 -5.15 -0.42 8.17
N VAL A 264 -4.69 0.54 7.35
CA VAL A 264 -5.57 1.30 6.46
C VAL A 264 -6.24 0.39 5.43
N CYS A 265 -5.53 -0.61 4.87
CA CYS A 265 -6.14 -1.60 3.98
C CYS A 265 -7.28 -2.36 4.66
N ALA A 266 -7.06 -2.83 5.89
CA ALA A 266 -8.07 -3.52 6.69
C ALA A 266 -9.30 -2.63 6.93
N ALA A 267 -9.09 -1.35 7.26
CA ALA A 267 -10.15 -0.36 7.43
C ALA A 267 -10.97 -0.15 6.17
N VAL A 268 -10.31 0.09 5.03
CA VAL A 268 -10.96 0.34 3.73
C VAL A 268 -11.80 -0.86 3.31
N VAL A 269 -11.27 -2.08 3.45
CA VAL A 269 -11.98 -3.32 3.11
C VAL A 269 -13.15 -3.56 4.06
N GLY A 270 -12.96 -3.40 5.37
CA GLY A 270 -14.00 -3.57 6.37
C GLY A 270 -15.18 -2.62 6.17
N LEU A 271 -14.90 -1.33 5.93
CA LEU A 271 -15.94 -0.33 5.63
C LEU A 271 -16.68 -0.64 4.32
N ALA A 272 -15.94 -0.97 3.26
CA ALA A 272 -16.53 -1.27 1.96
C ALA A 272 -17.44 -2.49 2.02
N ALA A 273 -16.97 -3.60 2.61
CA ALA A 273 -17.76 -4.82 2.77
C ALA A 273 -18.95 -4.60 3.70
N GLY A 274 -18.74 -3.98 4.86
CA GLY A 274 -19.80 -3.70 5.84
C GLY A 274 -20.93 -2.83 5.28
N SER A 275 -20.61 -1.84 4.45
CA SER A 275 -21.62 -0.97 3.80
C SER A 275 -22.57 -1.74 2.88
N ARG A 276 -22.14 -2.87 2.30
CA ARG A 276 -22.93 -3.68 1.35
C ARG A 276 -23.81 -4.74 2.02
N MET A 277 -23.55 -5.06 3.29
CA MET A 277 -24.28 -6.11 4.01
C MET A 277 -25.70 -5.71 4.45
N THR A 278 -26.10 -4.44 4.29
CA THR A 278 -27.42 -3.93 4.75
C THR A 278 -28.43 -3.67 3.64
N ARG A 279 -28.11 -3.99 2.38
CA ARG A 279 -28.98 -3.71 1.23
C ARG A 279 -29.96 -4.84 0.89
N VAL A 280 -30.48 -5.55 1.88
CA VAL A 280 -31.68 -6.39 1.72
C VAL A 280 -32.84 -5.65 2.37
N LYS A 281 -33.49 -4.77 1.60
CA LYS A 281 -34.85 -4.32 1.85
C LYS A 281 -35.65 -4.66 0.60
N GLY A 282 -36.65 -5.54 0.75
CA GLY A 282 -37.57 -5.97 -0.31
C GLY A 282 -37.70 -7.49 -0.40
N ALA A 283 -38.34 -8.08 0.62
CA ALA A 283 -39.33 -9.14 0.38
C ALA A 283 -40.66 -8.44 0.09
#